data_AF-W2JGQ3-F1
#
_entry.id   AF-W2JGQ3-F1
#
_cell.length_a   1.000
_cell.length_b   1.000
_cell.length_c   1.000
_cell.angle_alpha   90.00
_cell.angle_beta   90.00
_cell.angle_gamma   90.00
#
_symmetry.space_group_name_H-M   'P 1'
#
loop_
_entity.id
_entity.type
_entity.pdbx_description
1 polymer ?
#
loop_
_entity_poly.entity_id
_entity_poly.type
_entity_poly.pdbx_seq_one_letter_code
_entity_poly.pdbx_strand_id
1 'polypeptide(L)'
;RNYGPMSILIRLAALLSWIFSTSTFGCAQHFIDGSGYSVTSASEDAGVLTINLAVNTASTSTSYGSDLSALVVTVTKTEKDSVRVKILDKNSKRWEVPRDLFTAGSL
;
A
#
# COMPACT_ATOMS: atom_id res chain seq x y z
N ARG A 1 9.90 9.42 -48.41
CA ARG A 1 9.08 8.43 -47.67
C ARG A 1 8.00 9.20 -46.93
N ASN A 2 6.75 9.11 -47.40
CA ASN A 2 5.59 9.78 -46.80
C ASN A 2 5.19 9.06 -45.51
N TYR A 3 5.17 9.76 -44.39
CA TYR A 3 4.61 9.28 -43.13
C TYR A 3 3.16 9.77 -43.03
N GLY A 4 2.20 8.84 -43.03
CA GLY A 4 0.78 9.15 -42.94
C GLY A 4 0.30 9.55 -41.53
N PRO A 5 -0.94 10.06 -41.40
CA PRO A 5 -1.47 10.68 -40.18
C PRO A 5 -1.61 9.73 -38.96
N MET A 6 -1.46 8.41 -39.14
CA MET A 6 -1.48 7.43 -38.05
C MET A 6 -0.18 7.36 -37.23
N SER A 7 0.95 7.87 -37.74
CA SER A 7 2.22 7.83 -37.00
C SER A 7 2.36 8.91 -35.93
N ILE A 8 1.57 10.00 -36.01
CA ILE A 8 1.56 11.09 -35.02
C ILE A 8 0.65 10.76 -33.82
N LEU A 9 -0.49 10.11 -34.05
CA LEU A 9 -1.45 9.77 -33.00
C LEU A 9 -0.90 8.70 -32.03
N ILE A 10 -0.15 7.71 -32.55
CA ILE A 10 0.50 6.68 -31.73
C ILE A 10 1.59 7.29 -30.83
N ARG A 11 2.31 8.31 -31.33
CA ARG A 11 3.38 8.98 -30.56
C ARG A 11 2.83 9.92 -29.49
N LEU A 12 1.68 10.54 -29.72
CA LEU A 12 1.03 11.40 -28.73
C LEU A 12 0.39 10.58 -27.59
N ALA A 13 -0.19 9.41 -27.91
CA ALA A 13 -0.71 8.49 -26.89
C ALA A 13 0.41 7.95 -25.99
N ALA A 14 1.56 7.58 -26.56
CA ALA A 14 2.73 7.13 -25.79
C ALA A 14 3.31 8.24 -24.89
N LEU A 15 3.27 9.51 -25.33
CA LEU A 15 3.70 10.65 -24.53
C LEU A 15 2.73 10.92 -23.37
N LEU A 16 1.42 10.79 -23.62
CA LEU A 16 0.39 10.98 -22.60
C LEU A 16 0.41 9.84 -21.56
N SER A 17 0.64 8.60 -21.99
CA SER A 17 0.86 7.45 -21.09
C SER A 17 2.10 7.63 -20.20
N TRP A 18 3.14 8.30 -20.69
CA TRP A 18 4.34 8.58 -19.90
C TRP A 18 4.14 9.71 -18.86
N ILE A 19 3.34 10.73 -19.21
CA ILE A 19 2.97 11.81 -18.28
C ILE A 19 2.10 11.29 -17.12
N PHE A 20 1.18 10.35 -17.37
CA PHE A 20 0.38 9.73 -16.30
C PHE A 20 1.14 8.70 -15.44
N SER A 21 2.26 8.16 -15.91
CA SER A 21 3.08 7.21 -15.13
C SER A 21 4.02 7.87 -14.11
N THR A 22 4.17 9.19 -14.08
CA THR A 22 5.18 9.87 -13.24
C THR A 22 4.64 10.56 -11.99
N SER A 23 3.34 10.41 -11.67
CA SER A 23 2.73 11.06 -10.50
C SER A 23 2.24 10.07 -9.46
N THR A 24 3.10 9.17 -8.98
CA THR A 24 2.97 8.56 -7.64
C THR A 24 4.35 8.19 -7.11
N PHE A 25 4.90 9.03 -6.22
CA PHE A 25 5.89 8.73 -5.17
C PHE A 25 6.95 7.65 -5.48
N GLY A 26 8.11 8.06 -6.00
CA GLY A 26 9.29 7.21 -6.20
C GLY A 26 9.90 6.61 -4.91
N CYS A 27 9.41 6.97 -3.71
CA CYS A 27 9.80 6.30 -2.47
C CYS A 27 9.01 5.02 -2.19
N ALA A 28 7.87 4.82 -2.85
CA ALA A 28 7.02 3.65 -2.60
C ALA A 28 7.65 2.36 -3.12
N GLN A 29 8.41 2.39 -4.22
CA GLN A 29 8.86 1.17 -4.92
C GLN A 29 9.93 0.35 -4.19
N HIS A 30 10.74 0.95 -3.30
CA HIS A 30 11.83 0.22 -2.62
C HIS A 30 11.41 -0.42 -1.29
N PHE A 31 10.25 -0.04 -0.73
CA PHE A 31 9.70 -0.67 0.48
C PHE A 31 8.95 -2.00 0.19
N ILE A 32 8.87 -2.42 -1.08
CA ILE A 32 7.89 -3.41 -1.58
C ILE A 32 8.38 -4.87 -1.55
N ASP A 33 9.69 -5.12 -1.57
CA ASP A 33 10.25 -6.48 -1.73
C ASP A 33 10.94 -7.01 -0.46
N GLY A 34 10.38 -6.70 0.71
CA GLY A 34 10.85 -7.27 1.99
C GLY A 34 10.50 -8.76 2.13
N SER A 35 11.28 -9.50 2.92
CA SER A 35 10.90 -10.83 3.36
C SER A 35 9.64 -10.75 4.25
N GLY A 36 8.63 -11.58 3.94
CA GLY A 36 7.38 -11.65 4.71
C GLY A 36 6.13 -11.33 3.89
N TYR A 37 5.95 -10.08 3.45
CA TYR A 37 4.76 -9.63 2.72
C TYR A 37 5.12 -8.66 1.59
N SER A 38 4.44 -8.79 0.45
CA SER A 38 4.56 -7.88 -0.69
C SER A 38 3.33 -6.98 -0.80
N VAL A 39 3.52 -5.75 -1.28
CA VAL A 39 2.41 -4.83 -1.56
C VAL A 39 1.69 -5.26 -2.83
N THR A 40 0.37 -5.35 -2.74
CA THR A 40 -0.51 -5.66 -3.88
C THR A 40 -1.19 -4.41 -4.42
N SER A 41 -1.43 -3.40 -3.58
CA SER A 41 -1.98 -2.11 -3.97
C SER A 41 -1.79 -1.08 -2.86
N ALA A 42 -1.80 0.19 -3.23
CA ALA A 42 -1.84 1.32 -2.32
C ALA A 42 -2.80 2.39 -2.85
N SER A 43 -3.56 3.01 -1.96
CA SER A 43 -4.47 4.11 -2.28
C SER A 43 -4.52 5.10 -1.13
N GLU A 44 -4.62 6.38 -1.47
CA GLU A 44 -4.85 7.43 -0.48
C GLU A 44 -6.22 8.07 -0.75
N ASP A 45 -7.02 8.17 0.30
CA ASP A 45 -8.31 8.85 0.27
C ASP A 45 -8.53 9.60 1.59
N ALA A 46 -9.03 10.83 1.51
CA ALA A 46 -9.31 11.69 2.66
C ALA A 46 -8.19 11.77 3.73
N GLY A 47 -6.92 11.72 3.32
CA GLY A 47 -5.76 11.76 4.23
C GLY A 47 -5.47 10.44 4.97
N VAL A 48 -6.06 9.35 4.51
CA VAL A 48 -5.77 7.98 4.97
C VAL A 48 -5.10 7.22 3.83
N LEU A 49 -3.88 6.77 4.07
CA LEU A 49 -3.17 5.86 3.18
C LEU A 49 -3.52 4.42 3.56
N THR A 50 -4.06 3.67 2.59
CA THR A 50 -4.39 2.25 2.72
C THR A 50 -3.47 1.44 1.82
N ILE A 51 -2.81 0.43 2.38
CA ILE A 51 -1.89 -0.45 1.66
C ILE A 51 -2.36 -1.90 1.86
N ASN A 52 -2.62 -2.61 0.76
CA ASN A 52 -2.96 -4.03 0.82
C ASN A 52 -1.71 -4.87 0.62
N LEU A 53 -1.49 -5.84 1.49
CA LEU A 53 -0.34 -6.74 1.47
C LEU A 53 -0.78 -8.18 1.23
N ALA A 54 0.04 -8.96 0.55
CA ALA A 54 -0.08 -10.41 0.43
C ALA A 54 1.16 -11.09 0.99
N VAL A 55 1.00 -12.26 1.63
CA VAL A 55 2.13 -13.01 2.15
C VAL A 55 3.06 -13.44 1.01
N ASN A 56 4.37 -13.29 1.23
CA ASN A 56 5.38 -13.80 0.32
C ASN A 56 5.59 -15.29 0.61
N THR A 57 5.02 -16.16 -0.23
CA THR A 57 5.04 -17.61 -0.06
C THR A 57 6.45 -18.22 -0.17
N ALA A 58 7.46 -17.45 -0.59
CA ALA A 58 8.84 -17.91 -0.62
C ALA A 58 9.48 -18.03 0.79
N SER A 59 8.78 -17.67 1.87
CA SER A 59 9.36 -17.62 3.23
C SER A 59 8.42 -18.12 4.36
N THR A 60 7.54 -19.10 4.12
CA THR A 60 6.39 -19.40 5.00
C THR A 60 6.54 -20.60 5.94
N SER A 61 7.75 -20.96 6.37
CA SER A 61 7.95 -22.02 7.36
C SER A 61 8.58 -21.44 8.63
N THR A 62 7.74 -21.02 9.58
CA THR A 62 8.19 -20.63 10.93
C THR A 62 7.64 -21.59 11.98
N SER A 63 8.33 -21.73 13.11
CA SER A 63 7.88 -22.51 14.28
C SER A 63 6.69 -21.90 15.01
N TYR A 64 6.18 -20.74 14.56
CA TYR A 64 5.19 -19.93 15.27
C TYR A 64 3.78 -20.03 14.68
N GLY A 65 3.56 -20.96 13.74
CA GLY A 65 2.30 -21.16 13.05
C GLY A 65 2.29 -20.55 11.65
N SER A 66 1.14 -20.62 10.99
CA SER A 66 0.96 -20.11 9.63
C SER A 66 0.80 -18.59 9.62
N ASP A 67 1.47 -17.94 8.68
CA ASP A 67 1.29 -16.52 8.39
C ASP A 67 -0.13 -16.23 7.85
N LEU A 68 -0.59 -14.99 8.05
CA LEU A 68 -1.85 -14.51 7.48
C LEU A 68 -1.67 -14.29 5.98
N SER A 69 -2.62 -14.72 5.16
CA SER A 69 -2.44 -14.64 3.70
C SER A 69 -2.52 -13.21 3.14
N ALA A 70 -3.25 -12.33 3.81
CA ALA A 70 -3.43 -10.95 3.38
C ALA A 70 -3.57 -10.01 4.58
N LEU A 71 -2.89 -8.86 4.50
CA LEU A 71 -2.98 -7.79 5.50
C LEU A 71 -3.47 -6.50 4.86
N VAL A 72 -4.05 -5.64 5.68
CA VAL A 72 -4.31 -4.25 5.33
C VAL A 72 -3.58 -3.34 6.32
N VAL A 73 -2.84 -2.39 5.78
CA VAL A 73 -2.18 -1.33 6.55
C VAL A 73 -2.95 -0.04 6.33
N THR A 74 -3.36 0.61 7.41
CA THR A 74 -3.93 1.96 7.36
C THR A 74 -3.02 2.92 8.08
N VAL A 75 -2.62 3.98 7.40
CA VAL A 75 -1.82 5.08 7.95
C VAL A 75 -2.70 6.32 7.98
N THR A 76 -2.85 6.92 9.16
CA THR A 76 -3.70 8.09 9.37
C THR A 76 -2.91 9.13 10.15
N LYS A 77 -2.92 10.38 9.67
CA LYS A 77 -2.44 11.51 10.47
C LYS A 77 -3.47 11.81 11.56
N THR A 78 -3.09 11.68 12.83
CA THR A 78 -4.01 11.88 13.96
C THR A 78 -3.98 13.32 14.45
N GLU A 79 -2.80 13.90 14.64
CA GLU A 79 -2.58 15.27 15.11
C GLU A 79 -1.49 15.95 14.30
N LYS A 80 -1.11 17.20 14.64
CA LYS A 80 -0.10 17.97 13.87
C LYS A 80 1.19 17.17 13.66
N ASP A 81 1.62 16.48 14.72
CA ASP A 81 2.91 15.79 14.83
C ASP A 81 2.76 14.29 15.16
N SER A 82 1.57 13.70 14.92
CA SER A 82 1.28 12.30 15.25
C SER A 82 0.70 11.53 14.05
N VAL A 83 1.18 10.31 13.87
CA VAL A 83 0.72 9.36 12.84
C VAL A 83 0.35 8.06 13.53
N ARG A 84 -0.79 7.49 13.14
CA ARG A 84 -1.23 6.16 13.55
C ARG A 84 -1.10 5.20 12.38
N VAL A 85 -0.39 4.10 12.61
CA VAL A 85 -0.32 2.96 11.68
C VAL A 85 -1.05 1.79 12.32
N LYS A 86 -1.98 1.17 11.59
CA LYS A 86 -2.62 -0.08 12.00
C LYS A 86 -2.37 -1.13 10.92
N ILE A 87 -2.01 -2.35 11.35
CA ILE A 87 -1.86 -3.52 10.48
C ILE A 87 -2.90 -4.53 10.95
N LEU A 88 -3.78 -4.93 10.05
CA LEU A 88 -4.92 -5.80 10.35
C LEU A 88 -4.93 -6.99 9.40
N ASP A 89 -5.52 -8.09 9.84
CA ASP A 89 -5.92 -9.15 8.94
C ASP A 89 -7.02 -8.63 8.01
N LYS A 90 -6.84 -8.81 6.70
CA LYS A 90 -7.82 -8.39 5.70
C LYS A 90 -9.05 -9.30 5.68
N ASN A 91 -8.88 -10.56 6.07
CA ASN A 91 -9.90 -11.60 5.89
C ASN A 91 -10.76 -11.82 7.15
N SER A 92 -10.25 -11.48 8.33
CA SER A 92 -10.95 -11.70 9.59
C SER A 92 -10.71 -10.59 10.62
N LYS A 93 -11.71 -10.33 11.46
CA LYS A 93 -11.57 -9.37 12.55
C LYS A 93 -10.79 -10.01 13.69
N ARG A 94 -9.58 -9.51 13.95
CA ARG A 94 -8.77 -9.91 15.10
C ARG A 94 -9.14 -9.09 16.34
N TRP A 95 -8.78 -9.62 17.50
CA TRP A 95 -8.98 -8.90 18.76
C TRP A 95 -8.18 -7.59 18.74
N GLU A 96 -8.84 -6.48 19.05
CA GLU A 96 -8.24 -5.17 19.25
C GLU A 96 -8.45 -4.74 20.69
N VAL A 97 -7.47 -4.04 21.26
CA VAL A 97 -7.56 -3.48 22.61
C VAL A 97 -8.77 -2.54 22.69
N PRO A 98 -9.72 -2.76 23.63
CA PRO A 98 -10.85 -1.85 23.82
C PRO A 98 -10.40 -0.44 24.20
N ARG A 99 -10.92 0.58 23.51
CA ARG A 99 -10.50 1.97 23.72
C ARG A 99 -10.93 2.55 25.06
N ASP A 100 -12.05 2.07 25.59
CA ASP A 100 -12.66 2.63 26.80
C ASP A 100 -11.88 2.28 28.09
N LEU A 101 -10.86 1.42 27.98
CA LEU A 101 -9.99 1.03 29.09
C LEU A 101 -8.78 1.95 29.26
N PHE A 102 -8.50 2.84 28.31
CA PHE A 102 -7.30 3.70 28.32
C PHE A 102 -7.65 5.13 27.91
N THR A 103 -7.31 6.10 28.75
CA THR A 103 -7.42 7.53 28.40
C THR A 103 -6.47 7.85 27.24
N ALA A 104 -6.93 8.63 26.26
CA ALA A 104 -6.10 9.05 25.13
C ALA A 104 -4.81 9.73 25.64
N GLY A 105 -3.65 9.30 25.12
CA GLY A 105 -2.33 9.81 25.52
C GLY A 105 -1.64 9.09 26.68
N SER A 106 -2.19 7.96 27.16
CA SER A 106 -1.62 7.18 28.28
C SER A 106 -0.69 6.02 27.87
N LEU A 107 -0.30 5.93 26.59
CA LEU A 107 0.62 4.91 26.08
C LEU A 107 1.94 5.53 25.62
#